data_AF-A0AAT9H7L5-F1
#
_entry.id   AF-A0AAT9H7L5-F1
#
_cell.length_a   1.000
_cell.length_b   1.000
_cell.length_c   1.000
_cell.angle_alpha   90.00
_cell.angle_beta   90.00
_cell.angle_gamma   90.00
#
_symmetry.space_group_name_H-M   'P 1'
#
loop_
_entity.id
_entity.type
_entity.pdbx_description
1 polymer ?
#
loop_
_entity_poly.entity_id
_entity_poly.type
_entity_poly.pdbx_seq_one_letter_code
_entity_poly.pdbx_strand_id
1 'polypeptide(L)'
;MNYAIVIGIDHYEKKPLSGAVADAKAFANWLETKGGVLKDNLKLFVSDSEDLLVSGPEIDIAINKMNTVARKNNEKNRLYFYFSGHGIGVTFENTALCLRLWPALINHCISGMDYRTWFTNAGAFDEILIFFDCCREHDTLIKGNSPTGPWNLPVGNRNPQVLICNSTAYGKLSYEIVIDPVTDNPSDDVTTDEQPKESESDKKRGAFTTFLIDSLNGDADSDATGQITAMNLMNHIRNNFKSHAEKFKKIQDASADSLNGGDQILICNVPVKLPKYNCEITFERNSNVTLYGPNLEKVWHGDVIIGQVLQLKGLAKGFYQLKDNTDTAAPPKTFINYSPKTISYERF
;
A
#
# COMPACT_ATOMS: atom_id res chain seq x y z
N MET A 1 20.48 7.68 -7.75
CA MET A 1 19.68 8.75 -7.12
C MET A 1 18.19 8.38 -7.10
N ASN A 2 17.51 8.60 -5.98
CA ASN A 2 16.07 8.34 -5.83
C ASN A 2 15.31 9.66 -5.66
N TYR A 3 14.15 9.76 -6.31
CA TYR A 3 13.23 10.91 -6.31
C TYR A 3 11.83 10.47 -5.91
N ALA A 4 11.04 11.35 -5.31
CA ALA A 4 9.68 11.02 -4.91
C ALA A 4 8.71 12.19 -5.03
N ILE A 5 7.54 11.92 -5.62
CA ILE A 5 6.33 12.76 -5.51
C ILE A 5 5.33 11.98 -4.66
N VAL A 6 4.91 12.57 -3.54
CA VAL A 6 4.00 11.95 -2.58
C VAL A 6 2.83 12.90 -2.36
N ILE A 7 1.61 12.44 -2.57
CA ILE A 7 0.38 13.24 -2.52
C ILE A 7 -0.60 12.61 -1.54
N GLY A 8 -1.15 13.41 -0.62
CA GLY A 8 -2.18 12.98 0.34
C GLY A 8 -3.24 14.05 0.54
N ILE A 9 -4.51 13.71 0.31
CA ILE A 9 -5.61 14.70 0.35
C ILE A 9 -6.74 14.19 1.24
N ASP A 10 -6.96 14.90 2.35
CA ASP A 10 -8.08 14.69 3.27
C ASP A 10 -9.15 15.79 3.11
N HIS A 11 -8.69 17.02 2.95
CA HIS A 11 -9.51 18.22 3.06
C HIS A 11 -10.23 18.57 1.75
N TYR A 12 -10.99 17.62 1.22
CA TYR A 12 -11.93 17.88 0.12
C TYR A 12 -13.09 18.75 0.59
N GLU A 13 -13.55 19.70 -0.23
CA GLU A 13 -14.70 20.55 0.11
C GLU A 13 -15.98 19.73 0.38
N LYS A 14 -16.11 18.61 -0.34
CA LYS A 14 -17.16 17.61 -0.11
C LYS A 14 -16.52 16.23 -0.05
N LYS A 15 -17.05 15.35 0.81
CA LYS A 15 -16.50 14.00 1.07
C LYS A 15 -15.07 14.03 1.65
N PRO A 16 -14.84 14.72 2.80
CA PRO A 16 -13.53 14.72 3.42
C PRO A 16 -13.10 13.29 3.81
N LEU A 17 -11.80 13.04 3.78
CA LEU A 17 -11.16 11.83 4.31
C LEU A 17 -10.43 12.17 5.61
N SER A 18 -9.85 11.16 6.26
CA SER A 18 -9.15 11.36 7.53
C SER A 18 -7.79 10.68 7.66
N GLY A 19 -7.43 9.81 6.72
CA GLY A 19 -6.19 9.04 6.73
C GLY A 19 -5.23 9.36 5.58
N ALA A 20 -5.64 10.07 4.53
CA ALA A 20 -4.85 10.22 3.32
C ALA A 20 -3.62 11.13 3.50
N VAL A 21 -3.74 12.22 4.27
CA VAL A 21 -2.60 13.06 4.63
C VAL A 21 -1.64 12.29 5.53
N ALA A 22 -2.18 11.54 6.49
CA ALA A 22 -1.38 10.71 7.37
C ALA A 22 -0.59 9.69 6.54
N ASP A 23 -1.26 8.94 5.68
CA ASP A 23 -0.68 7.94 4.77
C ASP A 23 0.48 8.49 3.94
N ALA A 24 0.27 9.62 3.27
CA ALA A 24 1.31 10.31 2.52
C ALA A 24 2.52 10.67 3.38
N LYS A 25 2.30 11.18 4.60
CA LYS A 25 3.39 11.50 5.55
C LYS A 25 4.15 10.24 5.98
N ALA A 26 3.47 9.13 6.26
CA ALA A 26 4.15 7.89 6.64
C ALA A 26 4.95 7.29 5.49
N PHE A 27 4.41 7.29 4.28
CA PHE A 27 5.15 6.80 3.12
C PHE A 27 6.36 7.71 2.80
N ALA A 28 6.21 9.04 2.89
CA ALA A 28 7.32 9.97 2.76
C ALA A 28 8.41 9.72 3.82
N ASN A 29 8.02 9.51 5.09
CA ASN A 29 8.96 9.17 6.16
C ASN A 29 9.68 7.84 5.88
N TRP A 30 8.97 6.82 5.39
CA TRP A 30 9.59 5.55 4.98
C TRP A 30 10.60 5.76 3.83
N LEU A 31 10.25 6.59 2.84
CA LEU A 31 11.14 6.89 1.71
C LEU A 31 12.44 7.58 2.15
N GLU A 32 12.37 8.53 3.08
CA GLU A 32 13.55 9.23 3.60
C GLU A 32 14.42 8.32 4.47
N THR A 33 13.81 7.51 5.34
CA THR A 33 14.54 6.71 6.33
C THR A 33 15.04 5.37 5.80
N LYS A 34 14.30 4.75 4.87
CA LYS A 34 14.57 3.38 4.38
C LYS A 34 14.56 3.26 2.85
N GLY A 35 13.78 4.09 2.16
CA GLY A 35 13.71 4.12 0.69
C GLY A 35 14.88 4.84 0.00
N GLY A 36 15.78 5.46 0.76
CA GLY A 36 16.97 6.15 0.24
C GLY A 36 16.67 7.40 -0.58
N VAL A 37 15.52 8.04 -0.37
CA VAL A 37 15.18 9.32 -1.00
C VAL A 37 15.72 10.45 -0.14
N LEU A 38 16.61 11.28 -0.68
CA LEU A 38 17.06 12.48 0.02
C LEU A 38 15.92 13.49 0.11
N LYS A 39 15.85 14.22 1.23
CA LYS A 39 14.80 15.22 1.49
C LYS A 39 14.59 16.21 0.34
N ASP A 40 15.67 16.69 -0.28
CA ASP A 40 15.59 17.64 -1.40
C ASP A 40 14.98 17.03 -2.68
N ASN A 41 15.05 15.70 -2.82
CA ASN A 41 14.48 14.93 -3.92
C ASN A 41 13.07 14.43 -3.64
N LEU A 42 12.51 14.73 -2.45
CA LEU A 42 11.13 14.41 -2.08
C LEU A 42 10.26 15.66 -2.16
N LYS A 43 9.11 15.55 -2.83
CA LYS A 43 8.05 16.57 -2.78
C LYS A 43 6.79 15.94 -2.21
N LEU A 44 6.39 16.47 -1.05
CA LEU A 44 5.20 16.08 -0.34
C LEU A 44 4.13 17.15 -0.55
N PHE A 45 3.03 16.76 -1.19
CA PHE A 45 1.85 17.58 -1.38
C PHE A 45 0.73 17.06 -0.47
N VAL A 46 0.46 17.76 0.61
CA VAL A 46 -0.61 17.40 1.53
C VAL A 46 -1.64 18.51 1.60
N SER A 47 -2.92 18.15 1.63
CA SER A 47 -3.99 19.11 1.86
C SER A 47 -4.00 19.58 3.32
N ASP A 48 -4.29 20.85 3.56
CA ASP A 48 -4.53 21.43 4.90
C ASP A 48 -5.92 22.08 4.95
N SER A 49 -6.56 22.24 6.11
CA SER A 49 -7.89 22.87 6.19
C SER A 49 -7.88 24.31 5.65
N GLU A 50 -6.77 25.03 5.85
CA GLU A 50 -6.61 26.44 5.45
C GLU A 50 -6.02 26.61 4.03
N ASP A 51 -5.39 25.58 3.47
CA ASP A 51 -4.61 25.69 2.23
C ASP A 51 -5.27 24.99 1.03
N LEU A 52 -5.54 25.74 -0.03
CA LEU A 52 -6.17 25.25 -1.27
C LEU A 52 -5.20 24.51 -2.21
N LEU A 53 -3.90 24.48 -1.91
CA LEU A 53 -2.86 24.43 -2.93
C LEU A 53 -2.58 23.08 -3.63
N VAL A 54 -3.12 21.93 -3.19
CA VAL A 54 -2.84 20.67 -3.93
C VAL A 54 -3.55 20.68 -5.30
N SER A 55 -2.83 21.17 -6.30
CA SER A 55 -3.30 21.44 -7.66
C SER A 55 -2.40 20.77 -8.71
N GLY A 56 -2.98 20.47 -9.87
CA GLY A 56 -2.25 19.85 -10.98
C GLY A 56 -1.00 20.64 -11.42
N PRO A 57 -1.09 21.98 -11.62
CA PRO A 57 0.06 22.77 -12.05
C PRO A 57 1.26 22.72 -11.10
N GLU A 58 1.04 22.69 -9.78
CA GLU A 58 2.16 22.60 -8.81
C GLU A 58 2.87 21.25 -8.87
N ILE A 59 2.09 20.18 -9.00
CA ILE A 59 2.58 18.82 -9.19
C ILE A 59 3.39 18.76 -10.49
N ASP A 60 2.89 19.34 -11.58
CA ASP A 60 3.58 19.40 -12.87
C ASP A 60 4.91 20.16 -12.79
N ILE A 61 4.94 21.30 -12.09
CA ILE A 61 6.16 22.08 -11.88
C ILE A 61 7.19 21.25 -11.11
N ALA A 62 6.79 20.53 -10.07
CA ALA A 62 7.69 19.67 -9.29
C ALA A 62 8.25 18.53 -10.15
N ILE A 63 7.39 17.83 -10.88
CA ILE A 63 7.80 16.74 -11.78
C ILE A 63 8.76 17.26 -12.86
N ASN A 64 8.47 18.41 -13.48
CA ASN A 64 9.32 18.96 -14.52
C ASN A 64 10.72 19.35 -13.99
N LYS A 65 10.79 19.93 -12.78
CA LYS A 65 12.06 20.20 -12.08
C LYS A 65 12.82 18.90 -11.84
N MET A 66 12.18 17.86 -11.30
CA MET A 66 12.81 16.56 -11.06
C MET A 66 13.33 15.92 -12.34
N ASN A 67 12.51 15.89 -13.39
CA ASN A 67 12.88 15.37 -14.71
C ASN A 67 14.14 16.07 -15.25
N THR A 68 14.25 17.39 -15.06
CA THR A 68 15.39 18.18 -15.52
C THR A 68 16.67 17.84 -14.76
N VAL A 69 16.58 17.63 -13.45
CA VAL A 69 17.71 17.22 -12.62
C VAL A 69 18.11 15.78 -12.93
N ALA A 70 17.15 14.85 -12.95
CA ALA A 70 17.37 13.43 -13.20
C ALA A 70 18.03 13.18 -14.57
N ARG A 71 17.59 13.85 -15.65
CA ARG A 71 18.22 13.71 -16.98
C ARG A 71 19.69 14.11 -17.04
N LYS A 72 20.13 15.02 -16.16
CA LYS A 72 21.54 15.45 -16.10
C LYS A 72 22.41 14.49 -15.28
N ASN A 73 21.78 13.61 -14.49
CA ASN A 73 22.48 12.60 -13.73
C ASN A 73 22.86 11.42 -14.64
N ASN A 74 24.07 10.87 -14.47
CA ASN A 74 24.54 9.68 -15.16
C ASN A 74 24.39 8.40 -14.33
N GLU A 75 24.07 8.51 -13.04
CA GLU A 75 23.78 7.37 -12.20
C GLU A 75 22.37 6.80 -12.46
N LYS A 76 22.13 5.61 -11.94
CA LYS A 76 20.81 4.99 -11.91
C LYS A 76 19.81 5.90 -11.19
N ASN A 77 18.70 6.23 -11.84
CA ASN A 77 17.66 7.12 -11.32
C ASN A 77 16.37 6.34 -11.09
N ARG A 78 15.76 6.53 -9.91
CA ARG A 78 14.48 5.95 -9.55
C ARG A 78 13.47 7.04 -9.20
N LEU A 79 12.23 6.89 -9.67
CA LEU A 79 11.10 7.72 -9.24
C LEU A 79 10.11 6.89 -8.43
N TYR A 80 9.71 7.40 -7.27
CA TYR A 80 8.52 6.98 -6.54
C TYR A 80 7.39 7.99 -6.83
N PHE A 81 6.21 7.49 -7.19
CA PHE A 81 4.99 8.29 -7.29
C PHE A 81 3.91 7.66 -6.41
N TYR A 82 3.49 8.39 -5.38
CA TYR A 82 2.51 7.92 -4.41
C TYR A 82 1.33 8.88 -4.32
N PHE A 83 0.12 8.33 -4.30
CA PHE A 83 -1.11 9.08 -4.09
C PHE A 83 -2.02 8.38 -3.08
N SER A 84 -2.51 9.11 -2.09
CA SER A 84 -3.62 8.70 -1.22
C SER A 84 -4.74 9.75 -1.25
N GLY A 85 -5.98 9.30 -1.42
CA GLY A 85 -7.14 10.18 -1.50
C GLY A 85 -8.31 9.54 -2.28
N HIS A 86 -9.23 10.38 -2.78
CA HIS A 86 -10.28 9.93 -3.67
C HIS A 86 -9.73 9.56 -5.05
N GLY A 87 -10.25 8.47 -5.61
CA GLY A 87 -9.89 7.97 -6.92
C GLY A 87 -11.10 7.40 -7.64
N ILE A 88 -11.09 7.50 -8.97
CA ILE A 88 -12.19 7.08 -9.83
C ILE A 88 -11.63 6.25 -10.99
N GLY A 89 -12.17 5.06 -11.16
CA GLY A 89 -11.84 4.16 -12.25
C GLY A 89 -12.49 4.63 -13.55
N VAL A 90 -11.73 5.37 -14.36
CA VAL A 90 -12.17 5.84 -15.68
C VAL A 90 -12.15 4.71 -16.69
N THR A 91 -11.08 3.92 -16.68
CA THR A 91 -10.93 2.67 -17.46
C THR A 91 -10.21 1.62 -16.63
N PHE A 92 -10.13 0.38 -17.14
CA PHE A 92 -9.39 -0.69 -16.46
C PHE A 92 -7.95 -0.30 -16.12
N GLU A 93 -7.31 0.52 -16.95
CA GLU A 93 -5.93 0.97 -16.75
C GLU A 93 -5.82 2.39 -16.17
N ASN A 94 -6.82 3.25 -16.37
CA ASN A 94 -6.75 4.65 -15.94
C ASN A 94 -7.58 4.92 -14.68
N THR A 95 -6.94 5.54 -13.71
CA THR A 95 -7.57 6.07 -12.50
C THR A 95 -7.42 7.59 -12.51
N ALA A 96 -8.54 8.31 -12.40
CA ALA A 96 -8.51 9.73 -12.10
C ALA A 96 -8.22 9.91 -10.61
N LEU A 97 -7.11 10.57 -10.28
CA LEU A 97 -6.70 10.88 -8.92
C LEU A 97 -7.29 12.24 -8.53
N CYS A 98 -8.27 12.25 -7.65
CA CYS A 98 -9.06 13.44 -7.33
C CYS A 98 -8.27 14.42 -6.48
N LEU A 99 -8.13 15.66 -6.97
CA LEU A 99 -7.49 16.75 -6.25
C LEU A 99 -8.49 17.48 -5.36
N ARG A 100 -7.99 18.37 -4.49
CA ARG A 100 -8.75 18.98 -3.37
C ARG A 100 -10.16 19.48 -3.71
N LEU A 101 -10.33 20.20 -4.82
CA LEU A 101 -11.61 20.81 -5.19
C LEU A 101 -12.62 19.81 -5.77
N TRP A 102 -12.26 18.55 -6.00
CA TRP A 102 -13.24 17.52 -6.33
C TRP A 102 -14.08 17.18 -5.08
N PRO A 103 -15.39 16.92 -5.18
CA PRO A 103 -16.25 16.96 -6.35
C PRO A 103 -16.91 18.33 -6.60
N ALA A 104 -16.54 19.39 -5.88
CA ALA A 104 -17.11 20.72 -6.08
C ALA A 104 -16.81 21.27 -7.49
N LEU A 105 -15.60 21.01 -7.99
CA LEU A 105 -15.20 21.19 -9.38
C LEU A 105 -15.04 19.79 -10.03
N ILE A 106 -15.99 19.44 -10.90
CA ILE A 106 -15.94 18.20 -11.68
C ILE A 106 -14.64 18.18 -12.52
N ASN A 107 -14.02 17.01 -12.64
CA ASN A 107 -12.74 16.81 -13.33
C ASN A 107 -11.55 17.57 -12.72
N HIS A 108 -11.66 18.05 -11.48
CA HIS A 108 -10.51 18.52 -10.72
C HIS A 108 -9.69 17.33 -10.21
N CYS A 109 -9.15 16.57 -11.16
CA CYS A 109 -8.42 15.33 -10.99
C CYS A 109 -7.22 15.30 -11.94
N ILE A 110 -6.22 14.47 -11.67
CA ILE A 110 -5.14 14.15 -12.61
C ILE A 110 -5.25 12.72 -13.12
N SER A 111 -4.80 12.47 -14.35
CA SER A 111 -4.86 11.15 -14.99
C SER A 111 -3.67 10.30 -14.57
N GLY A 112 -3.90 9.24 -13.78
CA GLY A 112 -2.82 8.34 -13.36
C GLY A 112 -2.08 7.71 -14.54
N MET A 113 -2.79 7.39 -15.62
CA MET A 113 -2.20 6.86 -16.85
C MET A 113 -1.33 7.90 -17.59
N ASP A 114 -1.78 9.16 -17.71
CA ASP A 114 -1.03 10.17 -18.45
C ASP A 114 0.22 10.61 -17.69
N TYR A 115 0.15 10.65 -16.35
CA TYR A 115 1.32 10.90 -15.51
C TYR A 115 2.33 9.76 -15.61
N ARG A 116 1.88 8.49 -15.59
CA ARG A 116 2.76 7.34 -15.88
C ARG A 116 3.43 7.50 -17.25
N THR A 117 2.64 7.81 -18.27
CA THR A 117 3.14 8.03 -19.63
C THR A 117 4.20 9.12 -19.66
N TRP A 118 3.97 10.21 -18.92
CA TRP A 118 4.96 11.28 -18.78
C TRP A 118 6.26 10.81 -18.15
N PHE A 119 6.20 10.07 -17.05
CA PHE A 119 7.41 9.58 -16.36
C PHE A 119 8.25 8.69 -17.27
N THR A 120 7.60 7.84 -18.07
CA THR A 120 8.27 7.00 -19.07
C THR A 120 8.88 7.84 -20.19
N ASN A 121 8.09 8.73 -20.79
CA ASN A 121 8.51 9.54 -21.95
C ASN A 121 9.52 10.63 -21.60
N ALA A 122 9.57 11.07 -20.34
CA ALA A 122 10.58 12.01 -19.87
C ALA A 122 12.01 11.45 -20.02
N GLY A 123 12.15 10.12 -20.12
CA GLY A 123 13.41 9.40 -20.32
C GLY A 123 14.45 9.74 -19.26
N ALA A 124 13.99 10.04 -18.05
CA ALA A 124 14.77 10.56 -16.93
C ALA A 124 15.15 9.49 -15.91
N PHE A 125 14.40 8.38 -15.86
CA PHE A 125 14.49 7.35 -14.82
C PHE A 125 14.75 5.98 -15.44
N ASP A 126 15.48 5.13 -14.73
CA ASP A 126 15.64 3.69 -15.05
C ASP A 126 14.56 2.86 -14.36
N GLU A 127 13.99 3.37 -13.27
CA GLU A 127 12.98 2.68 -12.47
C GLU A 127 11.88 3.66 -12.05
N ILE A 128 10.62 3.25 -12.17
CA ILE A 128 9.45 4.00 -11.73
C ILE A 128 8.57 3.07 -10.88
N LEU A 129 8.26 3.48 -9.66
CA LEU A 129 7.38 2.76 -8.75
C LEU A 129 6.18 3.65 -8.43
N ILE A 130 4.98 3.17 -8.77
CA ILE A 130 3.72 3.91 -8.65
C ILE A 130 2.82 3.19 -7.65
N PHE A 131 2.29 3.92 -6.67
CA PHE A 131 1.40 3.40 -5.64
C PHE A 131 0.18 4.31 -5.51
N PHE A 132 -1.01 3.74 -5.73
CA PHE A 132 -2.28 4.44 -5.57
C PHE A 132 -3.07 3.83 -4.42
N ASP A 133 -3.23 4.57 -3.33
CA ASP A 133 -4.18 4.25 -2.26
C ASP A 133 -5.47 5.07 -2.43
N CYS A 134 -6.31 4.62 -3.36
CA CYS A 134 -7.56 5.28 -3.66
C CYS A 134 -8.58 4.31 -4.25
N CYS A 135 -9.86 4.66 -4.17
CA CYS A 135 -10.91 3.90 -4.85
C CYS A 135 -10.68 3.84 -6.37
N ARG A 136 -11.33 2.87 -7.02
CA ARG A 136 -11.42 2.77 -8.47
C ARG A 136 -12.85 2.52 -8.92
N GLU A 137 -13.81 3.10 -8.20
CA GLU A 137 -15.22 3.02 -8.56
C GLU A 137 -15.47 3.60 -9.96
N HIS A 138 -16.40 3.00 -10.69
CA HIS A 138 -16.61 3.36 -12.07
C HIS A 138 -17.46 4.62 -12.21
N ASP A 139 -16.88 5.65 -12.81
CA ASP A 139 -17.61 6.82 -13.28
C ASP A 139 -16.95 7.35 -14.55
N THR A 140 -17.62 7.18 -15.69
CA THR A 140 -17.13 7.59 -17.02
C THR A 140 -17.28 9.08 -17.28
N LEU A 141 -18.04 9.80 -16.45
CA LEU A 141 -18.22 11.24 -16.58
C LEU A 141 -17.02 11.99 -16.03
N ILE A 142 -16.25 11.35 -15.14
CA ILE A 142 -15.03 11.94 -14.59
C ILE A 142 -13.84 11.66 -15.49
N LYS A 143 -13.03 12.68 -15.70
CA LYS A 143 -11.77 12.64 -16.44
C LYS A 143 -10.66 13.20 -15.57
N GLY A 144 -9.52 12.53 -15.58
CA GLY A 144 -8.28 13.10 -15.07
C GLY A 144 -7.66 14.01 -16.12
N ASN A 145 -7.13 15.15 -15.71
CA ASN A 145 -6.37 16.02 -16.60
C ASN A 145 -4.99 15.40 -16.87
N SER A 146 -4.55 15.47 -18.12
CA SER A 146 -3.18 15.17 -18.48
C SER A 146 -2.23 16.25 -17.96
N PRO A 147 -0.93 15.96 -17.77
CA PRO A 147 0.05 16.98 -17.42
C PRO A 147 0.08 18.13 -18.44
N THR A 148 0.45 19.33 -17.98
CA THR A 148 0.59 20.51 -18.84
C THR A 148 1.83 20.47 -19.75
N GLY A 149 2.83 19.63 -19.45
CA GLY A 149 4.07 19.48 -20.22
C GLY A 149 3.98 18.56 -21.45
N PRO A 150 5.10 18.28 -22.14
CA PRO A 150 5.15 17.37 -23.30
C PRO A 150 5.10 15.89 -22.85
N TRP A 151 4.04 15.50 -22.15
CA TRP A 151 3.92 14.20 -21.49
C TRP A 151 3.84 13.01 -22.45
N ASN A 152 3.32 13.24 -23.66
CA ASN A 152 3.12 12.23 -24.69
C ASN A 152 4.28 12.13 -25.69
N LEU A 153 5.34 12.93 -25.53
CA LEU A 153 6.49 12.94 -26.42
C LEU A 153 7.73 12.36 -25.72
N PRO A 154 8.42 11.36 -26.29
CA PRO A 154 9.71 10.92 -25.78
C PRO A 154 10.74 12.06 -25.86
N VAL A 155 11.30 12.47 -24.72
CA VAL A 155 12.28 13.57 -24.61
C VAL A 155 13.67 13.08 -24.19
N GLY A 156 13.76 11.93 -23.50
CA GLY A 156 15.02 11.37 -23.02
C GLY A 156 15.32 9.98 -23.58
N ASN A 157 16.43 9.39 -23.12
CA ASN A 157 16.98 8.15 -23.70
C ASN A 157 16.80 6.92 -22.78
N ARG A 158 16.32 7.10 -21.54
CA ARG A 158 16.11 5.98 -20.61
C ARG A 158 14.76 5.32 -20.86
N ASN A 159 14.73 4.00 -20.80
CA ASN A 159 13.51 3.19 -20.85
C ASN A 159 13.29 2.53 -19.48
N PRO A 160 12.39 3.05 -18.65
CA PRO A 160 12.29 2.61 -17.26
C PRO A 160 11.64 1.24 -17.13
N GLN A 161 12.14 0.48 -16.15
CA GLN A 161 11.41 -0.61 -15.50
C GLN A 161 10.28 0.01 -14.65
N VAL A 162 9.06 -0.53 -14.71
CA VAL A 162 7.92 0.10 -14.03
C VAL A 162 7.20 -0.92 -13.13
N LEU A 163 6.96 -0.54 -11.88
CA LEU A 163 6.02 -1.21 -10.96
C LEU A 163 4.82 -0.29 -10.73
N ILE A 164 3.62 -0.84 -10.76
CA ILE A 164 2.37 -0.13 -10.44
C ILE A 164 1.57 -0.98 -9.47
N CYS A 165 1.17 -0.39 -8.35
CA CYS A 165 0.28 -1.00 -7.39
C CYS A 165 -0.95 -0.12 -7.15
N ASN A 166 -2.13 -0.72 -7.25
CA ASN A 166 -3.40 -0.10 -6.89
C ASN A 166 -3.92 -0.76 -5.63
N SER A 167 -4.38 0.03 -4.66
CA SER A 167 -4.95 -0.48 -3.42
C SER A 167 -6.22 -1.30 -3.63
N THR A 168 -6.88 -1.14 -4.78
CA THR A 168 -8.06 -1.91 -5.13
C THR A 168 -8.13 -2.25 -6.63
N ALA A 169 -8.81 -3.35 -6.97
CA ALA A 169 -9.17 -3.70 -8.34
C ALA A 169 -10.09 -2.65 -8.99
N TYR A 170 -10.15 -2.65 -10.32
CA TYR A 170 -11.05 -1.77 -11.07
C TYR A 170 -12.53 -2.00 -10.69
N GLY A 171 -13.28 -0.91 -10.51
CA GLY A 171 -14.68 -0.93 -10.09
C GLY A 171 -14.92 -1.21 -8.60
N LYS A 172 -13.88 -1.13 -7.76
CA LYS A 172 -13.94 -1.46 -6.34
C LYS A 172 -13.48 -0.31 -5.44
N LEU A 173 -13.77 -0.44 -4.15
CA LEU A 173 -13.51 0.54 -3.09
C LEU A 173 -12.16 0.30 -2.38
N SER A 174 -11.50 1.38 -1.96
CA SER A 174 -10.40 1.37 -0.99
C SER A 174 -10.88 1.88 0.36
N TYR A 175 -10.32 1.41 1.47
CA TYR A 175 -10.79 1.73 2.82
C TYR A 175 -9.69 2.18 3.77
N GLU A 176 -10.05 3.10 4.67
CA GLU A 176 -9.31 3.41 5.88
C GLU A 176 -9.61 2.36 6.98
N ILE A 177 -8.59 2.07 7.79
CA ILE A 177 -8.61 1.23 8.99
C ILE A 177 -8.13 2.05 10.19
N VAL A 178 -8.57 1.64 11.38
CA VAL A 178 -8.05 2.18 12.63
C VAL A 178 -6.84 1.34 13.03
N ILE A 179 -5.71 1.98 13.23
CA ILE A 179 -4.51 1.37 13.77
C ILE A 179 -4.45 1.69 15.26
N ASP A 180 -4.41 0.66 16.11
CA ASP A 180 -4.06 0.86 17.51
C ASP A 180 -2.58 1.25 17.58
N PRO A 181 -2.20 2.29 18.35
CA PRO A 181 -0.81 2.70 18.44
C PRO A 181 0.03 1.48 18.83
N VAL A 182 1.09 1.25 18.06
CA VAL A 182 2.05 0.18 18.33
C VAL A 182 2.58 0.41 19.75
N THR A 183 2.14 -0.43 20.68
CA THR A 183 2.85 -0.61 21.94
C THR A 183 4.10 -1.40 21.60
N ASP A 184 5.10 -0.72 21.04
CA ASP A 184 6.45 -1.20 21.14
C ASP A 184 6.68 -1.41 22.64
N ASN A 185 6.93 -2.66 23.03
CA ASN A 185 7.21 -3.03 24.42
C ASN A 185 8.17 -1.99 25.01
N PRO A 186 7.91 -1.47 26.23
CA PRO A 186 8.81 -0.51 26.83
C PRO A 186 10.17 -1.19 26.99
N SER A 187 11.17 -0.68 26.29
CA SER A 187 12.51 -0.73 26.84
C SER A 187 12.43 0.04 28.16
N ASP A 188 12.60 -0.68 29.26
CA ASP A 188 12.91 -0.07 30.54
C ASP A 188 14.03 0.95 30.30
N ASP A 189 13.83 2.13 30.89
CA ASP A 189 14.69 3.30 30.86
C ASP A 189 14.47 4.26 29.66
N VAL A 190 13.66 5.30 29.89
CA VAL A 190 14.08 6.71 29.83
C VAL A 190 12.91 7.60 30.29
N THR A 191 13.28 8.62 31.06
CA THR A 191 12.50 9.63 31.75
C THR A 191 11.51 10.40 30.88
N THR A 192 10.40 10.77 31.52
CA THR A 192 9.33 11.67 31.10
C THR A 192 9.83 12.94 30.40
N ASP A 193 9.56 13.05 29.10
CA ASP A 193 9.31 14.31 28.41
C ASP A 193 7.99 14.18 27.65
N GLU A 194 7.20 15.25 27.66
CA GLU A 194 5.81 15.33 27.18
C GLU A 194 5.66 14.77 25.76
N GLN A 195 5.06 13.58 25.62
CA GLN A 195 4.63 13.09 24.32
C GLN A 195 3.50 13.98 23.77
N PRO A 196 3.57 14.43 22.50
CA PRO A 196 2.46 15.12 21.87
C PRO A 196 1.22 14.23 21.89
N LYS A 197 0.06 14.77 22.26
CA LYS A 197 -1.21 14.06 22.14
C LYS A 197 -1.49 13.80 20.66
N GLU A 198 -1.35 12.54 20.22
CA GLU A 198 -1.78 12.08 18.89
C GLU A 198 -3.25 12.43 18.67
N SER A 199 -3.57 13.01 17.51
CA SER A 199 -4.95 13.30 17.15
C SER A 199 -5.67 12.01 16.70
N GLU A 200 -7.00 11.97 16.74
CA GLU A 200 -7.76 10.83 16.20
C GLU A 200 -7.51 10.59 14.70
N SER A 201 -7.09 11.60 13.94
CA SER A 201 -6.70 11.42 12.53
C SER A 201 -5.39 10.63 12.40
N ASP A 202 -4.48 10.73 13.38
CA ASP A 202 -3.21 9.99 13.35
C ASP A 202 -3.43 8.47 13.51
N LYS A 203 -4.59 8.07 14.07
CA LYS A 203 -5.00 6.68 14.27
C LYS A 203 -5.67 6.03 13.05
N LYS A 204 -6.02 6.80 12.01
CA LYS A 204 -6.63 6.27 10.79
C LYS A 204 -5.64 6.27 9.64
N ARG A 205 -5.59 5.16 8.91
CA ARG A 205 -4.69 4.94 7.78
C ARG A 205 -5.39 4.13 6.70
N GLY A 206 -4.96 4.28 5.45
CA GLY A 206 -5.35 3.38 4.38
C GLY A 206 -4.91 1.95 4.70
N ALA A 207 -5.82 0.99 4.51
CA ALA A 207 -5.50 -0.44 4.70
C ALA A 207 -4.31 -0.85 3.81
N PHE A 208 -4.29 -0.34 2.58
CA PHE A 208 -3.23 -0.63 1.63
C PHE A 208 -1.92 0.05 2.00
N THR A 209 -1.94 1.32 2.40
CA THR A 209 -0.71 2.01 2.82
C THR A 209 -0.05 1.37 4.03
N THR A 210 -0.86 0.97 5.01
CA THR A 210 -0.38 0.23 6.19
C THR A 210 0.32 -1.05 5.77
N PHE A 211 -0.39 -1.88 5.00
CA PHE A 211 0.15 -3.13 4.49
C PHE A 211 1.40 -2.93 3.61
N LEU A 212 1.42 -1.91 2.76
CA LEU A 212 2.55 -1.58 1.88
C LEU A 212 3.79 -1.24 2.69
N ILE A 213 3.66 -0.41 3.72
CA ILE A 213 4.78 -0.02 4.59
C ILE A 213 5.30 -1.24 5.36
N ASP A 214 4.43 -2.07 5.91
CA ASP A 214 4.81 -3.31 6.60
C ASP A 214 5.52 -4.28 5.65
N SER A 215 4.98 -4.44 4.44
CA SER A 215 5.59 -5.21 3.35
C SER A 215 7.02 -4.76 3.10
N LEU A 216 7.22 -3.46 2.88
CA LEU A 216 8.51 -2.84 2.59
C LEU A 216 9.46 -2.79 3.80
N ASN A 217 8.95 -2.99 5.01
CA ASN A 217 9.73 -3.10 6.24
C ASN A 217 10.24 -4.52 6.52
N GLY A 218 9.80 -5.52 5.76
CA GLY A 218 10.29 -6.89 5.88
C GLY A 218 9.25 -7.95 5.56
N ASP A 219 7.95 -7.65 5.68
CA ASP A 219 6.91 -8.69 5.57
C ASP A 219 6.81 -9.29 4.15
N ALA A 220 7.31 -8.58 3.14
CA ALA A 220 7.43 -9.10 1.78
C ALA A 220 8.68 -9.95 1.53
N ASP A 221 9.66 -10.03 2.46
CA ASP A 221 10.88 -10.87 2.36
C ASP A 221 10.57 -12.36 2.58
N SER A 222 9.71 -12.89 1.71
CA SER A 222 9.19 -14.26 1.78
C SER A 222 10.25 -15.33 1.54
N ASP A 223 11.42 -14.97 1.00
CA ASP A 223 12.56 -15.86 0.79
C ASP A 223 13.67 -15.68 1.84
N ALA A 224 13.57 -14.70 2.74
CA ALA A 224 14.53 -14.38 3.80
C ALA A 224 15.92 -14.05 3.25
N THR A 225 15.97 -13.37 2.11
CA THR A 225 17.22 -12.89 1.49
C THR A 225 17.71 -11.58 2.11
N GLY A 226 16.85 -10.89 2.86
CA GLY A 226 17.11 -9.52 3.33
C GLY A 226 16.95 -8.48 2.21
N GLN A 227 16.33 -8.87 1.10
CA GLN A 227 16.10 -8.02 -0.06
C GLN A 227 14.62 -8.06 -0.43
N ILE A 228 14.04 -6.89 -0.65
CA ILE A 228 12.67 -6.80 -1.16
C ILE A 228 12.75 -6.32 -2.61
N THR A 229 12.49 -7.25 -3.53
CA THR A 229 12.25 -6.92 -4.94
C THR A 229 10.80 -6.55 -5.19
N ALA A 230 10.53 -5.92 -6.34
CA ALA A 230 9.19 -5.69 -6.83
C ALA A 230 8.40 -7.00 -6.97
N MET A 231 9.03 -8.09 -7.41
CA MET A 231 8.40 -9.42 -7.44
C MET A 231 8.00 -9.89 -6.03
N ASN A 232 8.86 -9.71 -5.02
CA ASN A 232 8.53 -10.06 -3.64
C ASN A 232 7.30 -9.27 -3.16
N LEU A 233 7.29 -7.96 -3.37
CA LEU A 233 6.16 -7.09 -3.00
C LEU A 233 4.88 -7.47 -3.75
N MET A 234 4.93 -7.67 -5.06
CA MET A 234 3.78 -8.07 -5.88
C MET A 234 3.17 -9.39 -5.40
N ASN A 235 4.02 -10.38 -5.09
CA ASN A 235 3.56 -11.66 -4.58
C ASN A 235 2.94 -11.52 -3.19
N HIS A 236 3.55 -10.72 -2.32
CA HIS A 236 3.01 -10.49 -0.97
C HIS A 236 1.65 -9.78 -1.02
N ILE A 237 1.50 -8.74 -1.86
CA ILE A 237 0.20 -8.06 -2.07
C ILE A 237 -0.86 -9.06 -2.52
N ARG A 238 -0.61 -9.82 -3.59
CA ARG A 238 -1.59 -10.76 -4.16
C ARG A 238 -2.00 -11.87 -3.20
N ASN A 239 -1.08 -12.31 -2.34
CA ASN A 239 -1.28 -13.45 -1.47
C ASN A 239 -1.85 -13.08 -0.09
N ASN A 240 -1.51 -11.88 0.43
CA ASN A 240 -1.73 -11.55 1.83
C ASN A 240 -2.58 -10.28 2.05
N PHE A 241 -2.73 -9.40 1.05
CA PHE A 241 -3.43 -8.13 1.30
C PHE A 241 -4.93 -8.31 1.56
N LYS A 242 -5.61 -9.18 0.81
CA LYS A 242 -7.03 -9.43 1.00
C LYS A 242 -7.35 -9.88 2.42
N SER A 243 -6.57 -10.82 2.94
CA SER A 243 -6.76 -11.36 4.28
C SER A 243 -6.39 -10.32 5.36
N HIS A 244 -5.37 -9.49 5.11
CA HIS A 244 -5.07 -8.33 5.94
C HIS A 244 -6.24 -7.34 6.00
N ALA A 245 -6.87 -6.99 4.88
CA ALA A 245 -8.05 -6.11 4.87
C ALA A 245 -9.24 -6.74 5.63
N GLU A 246 -9.45 -8.05 5.47
CA GLU A 246 -10.54 -8.78 6.13
C GLU A 246 -10.41 -8.80 7.66
N LYS A 247 -9.18 -8.78 8.21
CA LYS A 247 -8.91 -8.59 9.65
C LYS A 247 -9.60 -7.34 10.19
N PHE A 248 -9.63 -6.26 9.41
CA PHE A 248 -10.28 -5.00 9.75
C PHE A 248 -11.73 -4.91 9.26
N LYS A 249 -12.35 -6.04 8.93
CA LYS A 249 -13.71 -6.14 8.39
C LYS A 249 -13.91 -5.35 7.09
N LYS A 250 -12.86 -5.25 6.27
CA LYS A 250 -12.90 -4.64 4.93
C LYS A 250 -12.78 -5.71 3.86
N ILE A 251 -13.51 -5.54 2.76
CA ILE A 251 -13.38 -6.38 1.56
C ILE A 251 -12.65 -5.53 0.52
N GLN A 252 -11.34 -5.75 0.41
CA GLN A 252 -10.48 -5.01 -0.49
C GLN A 252 -9.44 -5.95 -1.07
N ASP A 253 -9.18 -5.82 -2.37
CA ASP A 253 -8.22 -6.64 -3.08
C ASP A 253 -7.39 -5.75 -4.00
N ALA A 254 -6.08 -5.76 -3.81
CA ALA A 254 -5.15 -4.86 -4.47
C ALA A 254 -4.62 -5.49 -5.77
N SER A 255 -4.29 -4.64 -6.74
CA SER A 255 -3.61 -5.09 -7.95
C SER A 255 -2.17 -4.61 -7.95
N ALA A 256 -1.26 -5.43 -8.48
CA ALA A 256 0.13 -5.08 -8.65
C ALA A 256 0.62 -5.63 -9.99
N ASP A 257 1.19 -4.78 -10.83
CA ASP A 257 1.57 -5.07 -12.19
C ASP A 257 2.95 -4.46 -12.50
N SER A 258 3.66 -5.02 -13.47
CA SER A 258 4.96 -4.52 -13.88
C SER A 258 5.10 -4.42 -15.40
N LEU A 259 5.95 -3.51 -15.86
CA LEU A 259 6.31 -3.31 -17.27
C LEU A 259 7.83 -3.26 -17.40
N ASN A 260 8.34 -3.64 -18.58
CA ASN A 260 9.76 -3.56 -18.92
C ASN A 260 10.69 -4.25 -17.89
N GLY A 261 10.27 -5.37 -17.31
CA GLY A 261 11.04 -6.07 -16.26
C GLY A 261 11.00 -5.38 -14.89
N GLY A 262 9.96 -4.58 -14.62
CA GLY A 262 9.74 -3.90 -13.34
C GLY A 262 9.64 -4.83 -12.13
N ASP A 263 9.35 -6.10 -12.33
CA ASP A 263 9.36 -7.13 -11.30
C ASP A 263 10.78 -7.42 -10.75
N GLN A 264 11.83 -7.06 -11.48
CA GLN A 264 13.24 -7.27 -11.07
C GLN A 264 13.83 -6.10 -10.26
N ILE A 265 13.06 -5.03 -10.03
CA ILE A 265 13.53 -3.86 -9.27
C ILE A 265 13.83 -4.27 -7.83
N LEU A 266 15.06 -4.10 -7.35
CA LEU A 266 15.40 -4.19 -5.93
C LEU A 266 14.91 -2.92 -5.21
N ILE A 267 13.83 -3.00 -4.44
CA ILE A 267 13.22 -1.83 -3.80
C ILE A 267 14.07 -1.38 -2.60
N CYS A 268 14.32 -2.27 -1.65
CA CYS A 268 15.09 -1.98 -0.45
C CYS A 268 15.78 -3.24 0.10
N ASN A 269 16.79 -3.02 0.96
CA ASN A 269 17.34 -4.07 1.81
C ASN A 269 16.67 -3.97 3.18
N VAL A 270 16.44 -5.11 3.82
CA VAL A 270 15.82 -5.23 5.14
C VAL A 270 16.60 -6.23 5.99
N PRO A 271 16.62 -6.08 7.32
CA PRO A 271 17.08 -7.16 8.18
C PRO A 271 16.22 -8.40 7.93
N VAL A 272 16.86 -9.57 7.82
CA VAL A 272 16.12 -10.84 7.73
C VAL A 272 15.35 -11.03 9.03
N LYS A 273 14.03 -10.86 8.95
CA LYS A 273 13.12 -10.97 10.09
C LYS A 273 12.10 -12.06 9.81
N LEU A 274 12.13 -13.11 10.62
CA LEU A 274 11.07 -14.11 10.61
C LEU A 274 9.92 -13.63 11.50
N PRO A 275 8.66 -13.75 11.05
CA PRO A 275 7.54 -13.32 11.86
C PRO A 275 7.40 -14.24 13.08
N LYS A 276 7.02 -13.66 14.23
CA LYS A 276 6.86 -14.41 15.49
C LYS A 276 5.84 -15.54 15.36
N TYR A 277 4.85 -15.34 14.50
CA TYR A 277 3.80 -16.26 14.07
C TYR A 277 3.51 -15.94 12.60
N ASN A 278 3.08 -16.91 11.81
CA ASN A 278 2.84 -16.72 10.37
C ASN A 278 1.37 -16.93 9.98
N CYS A 279 0.50 -17.18 10.97
CA CYS A 279 -0.94 -17.18 10.78
C CYS A 279 -1.61 -16.67 12.06
N GLU A 280 -2.58 -15.78 11.90
CA GLU A 280 -3.42 -15.24 12.96
C GLU A 280 -4.90 -15.53 12.63
N ILE A 281 -5.63 -16.17 13.53
CA ILE A 281 -7.03 -16.54 13.34
C ILE A 281 -7.87 -15.82 14.40
N THR A 282 -8.83 -15.01 13.97
CA THR A 282 -9.82 -14.36 14.84
C THR A 282 -11.13 -15.14 14.80
N PHE A 283 -11.61 -15.57 15.97
CA PHE A 283 -12.84 -16.35 16.07
C PHE A 283 -14.08 -15.47 16.24
N GLU A 284 -15.14 -15.76 15.49
CA GLU A 284 -16.36 -14.95 15.42
C GLU A 284 -17.51 -15.53 16.25
N ARG A 285 -17.32 -16.73 16.80
CA ARG A 285 -18.27 -17.40 17.67
C ARG A 285 -17.55 -18.29 18.67
N ASN A 286 -18.26 -18.64 19.74
CA ASN A 286 -17.80 -19.67 20.67
C ASN A 286 -17.96 -21.03 20.00
N SER A 287 -16.91 -21.86 20.02
CA SER A 287 -16.92 -23.17 19.37
C SER A 287 -15.79 -24.08 19.87
N ASN A 288 -15.82 -25.35 19.49
CA ASN A 288 -14.65 -26.23 19.53
C ASN A 288 -14.12 -26.40 18.10
N VAL A 289 -12.88 -25.98 17.84
CA VAL A 289 -12.34 -25.89 16.47
C VAL A 289 -11.15 -26.83 16.29
N THR A 290 -11.06 -27.47 15.13
CA THR A 290 -9.88 -28.23 14.70
C THR A 290 -9.29 -27.59 13.45
N LEU A 291 -7.99 -27.32 13.47
CA LEU A 291 -7.21 -26.92 12.31
C LEU A 291 -6.50 -28.14 11.72
N TYR A 292 -6.75 -28.41 10.46
CA TYR A 292 -6.05 -29.42 9.67
C TYR A 292 -5.03 -28.77 8.73
N GLY A 293 -3.87 -29.40 8.61
CA GLY A 293 -2.80 -29.00 7.71
C GLY A 293 -2.97 -29.56 6.29
N PRO A 294 -1.98 -29.31 5.41
CA PRO A 294 -2.05 -29.67 3.99
C PRO A 294 -2.23 -31.15 3.69
N ASN A 295 -1.82 -32.03 4.61
CA ASN A 295 -1.97 -33.48 4.48
C ASN A 295 -3.11 -34.02 5.35
N LEU A 296 -4.04 -33.14 5.77
CA LEU A 296 -5.14 -33.43 6.69
C LEU A 296 -4.70 -33.90 8.08
N GLU A 297 -3.45 -33.61 8.45
CA GLU A 297 -2.95 -33.80 9.81
C GLU A 297 -3.57 -32.77 10.75
N LYS A 298 -3.86 -33.15 11.99
CA LYS A 298 -4.35 -32.21 13.00
C LYS A 298 -3.19 -31.33 13.47
N VAL A 299 -3.22 -30.04 13.11
CA VAL A 299 -2.21 -29.05 13.47
C VAL A 299 -2.55 -28.39 14.80
N TRP A 300 -3.83 -28.12 15.05
CA TRP A 300 -4.31 -27.52 16.29
C TRP A 300 -5.74 -27.95 16.60
N HIS A 301 -6.11 -27.96 17.88
CA HIS A 301 -7.48 -28.21 18.33
C HIS A 301 -7.71 -27.56 19.70
N GLY A 302 -8.89 -26.98 19.90
CA GLY A 302 -9.28 -26.45 21.19
C GLY A 302 -10.62 -25.70 21.17
N ASP A 303 -11.10 -25.38 22.36
CA ASP A 303 -12.23 -24.48 22.54
C ASP A 303 -11.79 -23.03 22.30
N VAL A 304 -12.68 -22.26 21.67
CA VAL A 304 -12.47 -20.86 21.32
C VAL A 304 -13.69 -20.04 21.74
N ILE A 305 -13.43 -18.77 22.05
CA ILE A 305 -14.48 -17.79 22.33
C ILE A 305 -14.47 -16.68 21.28
N ILE A 306 -15.63 -16.02 21.10
CA ILE A 306 -15.77 -14.87 20.21
C ILE A 306 -14.75 -13.78 20.55
N GLY A 307 -14.09 -13.26 19.52
CA GLY A 307 -13.03 -12.26 19.62
C GLY A 307 -11.66 -12.81 20.02
N GLN A 308 -11.54 -14.10 20.35
CA GLN A 308 -10.22 -14.70 20.62
C GLN A 308 -9.37 -14.69 19.36
N VAL A 309 -8.10 -14.35 19.53
CA VAL A 309 -7.08 -14.40 18.49
C VAL A 309 -6.11 -15.55 18.77
N LEU A 310 -6.01 -16.50 17.84
CA LEU A 310 -5.04 -17.59 17.87
C LEU A 310 -3.88 -17.27 16.92
N GLN A 311 -2.66 -17.22 17.47
CA GLN A 311 -1.43 -17.03 16.71
C GLN A 311 -0.69 -18.37 16.55
N LEU A 312 -0.50 -18.79 15.31
CA LEU A 312 0.16 -20.04 14.94
C LEU A 312 1.54 -19.77 14.36
N LYS A 313 2.51 -20.59 14.78
CA LYS A 313 3.91 -20.44 14.37
C LYS A 313 4.33 -21.57 13.44
N GLY A 314 5.10 -21.23 12.42
CA GLY A 314 5.75 -22.22 11.55
C GLY A 314 4.77 -23.05 10.71
N LEU A 315 3.58 -22.53 10.40
CA LEU A 315 2.71 -23.19 9.43
C LEU A 315 3.47 -23.31 8.11
N ALA A 316 3.55 -24.52 7.57
CA ALA A 316 4.12 -24.77 6.25
C ALA A 316 3.26 -24.13 5.16
N LYS A 317 3.84 -23.90 3.98
CA LYS A 317 3.07 -23.47 2.81
C LYS A 317 2.08 -24.57 2.41
N GLY A 318 0.82 -24.21 2.19
CA GLY A 318 -0.20 -25.15 1.73
C GLY A 318 -1.62 -24.76 2.11
N PHE A 319 -2.56 -25.65 1.79
CA PHE A 319 -3.98 -25.50 2.13
C PHE A 319 -4.24 -25.98 3.55
N TYR A 320 -5.01 -25.20 4.31
CA TYR A 320 -5.44 -25.52 5.66
C TYR A 320 -6.96 -25.55 5.74
N GLN A 321 -7.49 -26.33 6.68
CA GLN A 321 -8.94 -26.43 6.92
C GLN A 321 -9.27 -26.15 8.39
N LEU A 322 -10.12 -25.18 8.63
CA LEU A 322 -10.73 -24.92 9.93
C LEU A 322 -12.10 -25.59 9.97
N LYS A 323 -12.24 -26.56 10.87
CA LYS A 323 -13.48 -27.31 11.09
C LYS A 323 -14.08 -26.92 12.44
N ASP A 324 -15.35 -26.54 12.39
CA ASP A 324 -16.18 -26.41 13.58
C ASP A 324 -16.64 -27.81 14.02
N ASN A 325 -16.30 -28.21 15.24
CA ASN A 325 -16.69 -29.51 15.80
C ASN A 325 -18.03 -29.44 16.54
N THR A 326 -18.54 -28.24 16.84
CA THR A 326 -19.85 -28.00 17.44
C THR A 326 -20.95 -27.93 16.38
N ASP A 327 -20.67 -27.29 15.25
CA ASP A 327 -21.56 -27.16 14.10
C ASP A 327 -21.16 -28.14 12.98
N THR A 328 -21.52 -29.41 13.16
CA THR A 328 -21.10 -30.50 12.25
C THR A 328 -21.71 -30.41 10.85
N ALA A 329 -22.69 -29.54 10.65
CA ALA A 329 -23.33 -29.31 9.35
C ALA A 329 -22.60 -28.24 8.52
N ALA A 330 -21.85 -27.34 9.16
CA ALA A 330 -21.07 -26.33 8.47
C ALA A 330 -19.86 -26.97 7.75
N PRO A 331 -19.64 -26.67 6.45
CA PRO A 331 -18.44 -27.12 5.76
C PRO A 331 -17.19 -26.47 6.38
N PRO A 332 -16.04 -27.15 6.41
CA PRO A 332 -14.80 -26.54 6.86
C PRO A 332 -14.43 -25.30 6.05
N LYS A 333 -13.99 -24.23 6.71
CA LYS A 333 -13.40 -23.07 6.03
C LYS A 333 -12.00 -23.46 5.57
N THR A 334 -11.65 -23.16 4.32
CA THR A 334 -10.31 -23.38 3.80
C THR A 334 -9.55 -22.07 3.63
N PHE A 335 -8.24 -22.12 3.83
CA PHE A 335 -7.35 -21.00 3.52
C PHE A 335 -5.98 -21.50 3.06
N ILE A 336 -5.18 -20.62 2.47
CA ILE A 336 -3.83 -20.93 2.01
C ILE A 336 -2.83 -20.15 2.86
N ASN A 337 -1.90 -20.86 3.49
CA ASN A 337 -0.69 -20.21 3.96
C ASN A 337 0.33 -20.18 2.82
N TYR A 338 0.68 -18.97 2.37
CA TYR A 338 1.53 -18.80 1.19
C TYR A 338 3.03 -18.94 1.49
N SER A 339 3.44 -18.70 2.73
CA SER A 339 4.83 -18.82 3.17
C SER A 339 4.93 -19.06 4.69
N PRO A 340 5.92 -19.83 5.17
CA PRO A 340 6.27 -19.85 6.59
C PRO A 340 6.86 -18.53 7.08
N LYS A 341 7.20 -17.60 6.18
CA LYS A 341 7.93 -16.36 6.44
C LYS A 341 7.07 -15.09 6.32
N THR A 342 5.83 -15.21 5.87
CA THR A 342 4.90 -14.07 5.77
C THR A 342 3.66 -14.34 6.61
N ILE A 343 3.02 -13.28 7.11
CA ILE A 343 1.84 -13.41 7.97
C ILE A 343 0.58 -13.50 7.12
N SER A 344 -0.28 -14.49 7.39
CA SER A 344 -1.66 -14.52 6.93
C SER A 344 -2.64 -14.24 8.08
N TYR A 345 -3.81 -13.71 7.74
CA TYR A 345 -4.87 -13.39 8.70
C TYR A 345 -6.13 -14.15 8.33
N GLU A 346 -6.83 -14.74 9.29
CA GLU A 346 -8.05 -15.49 9.04
C GLU A 346 -9.13 -15.11 10.04
N ARG A 347 -10.38 -15.23 9.60
CA ARG A 347 -11.57 -15.10 10.44
C ARG A 347 -12.39 -16.38 10.36
N PHE A 348 -12.85 -16.90 11.49
CA PHE A 348 -13.56 -18.18 11.55
C PHE A 348 -14.77 -18.16 12.46
#